data_AF-A0AAU7DWR4-F1
#
_entry.id   AF-A0AAU7DWR4-F1
#
_cell.length_a   1.000
_cell.length_b   1.000
_cell.length_c   1.000
_cell.angle_alpha   90.00
_cell.angle_beta   90.00
_cell.angle_gamma   90.00
#
_symmetry.space_group_name_H-M   'P 1'
#
loop_
_entity.id
_entity.type
_entity.pdbx_description
1 polymer ?
#
loop_
_entity_poly.entity_id
_entity_poly.type
_entity_poly.pdbx_seq_one_letter_code
_entity_poly.pdbx_strand_id
1 'polypeptide(L)'
;MARNTPKALGCLMVPLHISSLVMPLMAGLLMVSWAFDPSDTALVSRAGFMAGFAAAWIAICMVLDSTRPDGRTSSGPRTVEYLNLVPSSVGLVIAILAILEGQADSPIWVFGLLSNIIVALTSFKFYQNHEGFEAGQRLYRRQVQFAIEALDAQRQLEIRTDLNSALTVLEQRGLITADIATTYRYLPLGLLGHTAFPKPPPEVARRRRTAEQRRTAKPHGTNESKE
;
A
#
# COMPACT_ATOMS: atom_id res chain seq x y z
N MET A 1 -8.84 26.19 20.57
CA MET A 1 -9.11 24.74 20.63
C MET A 1 -8.69 24.06 19.31
N ALA A 2 -7.39 23.92 19.01
CA ALA A 2 -6.93 23.43 17.69
C ALA A 2 -5.60 22.64 17.74
N ARG A 3 -5.40 21.77 18.74
CA ARG A 3 -4.16 20.94 18.85
C ARG A 3 -4.36 19.42 18.86
N ASN A 4 -5.60 18.91 18.82
CA ASN A 4 -5.88 17.46 18.91
C ASN A 4 -6.39 16.83 17.59
N THR A 5 -6.69 17.63 16.58
CA THR A 5 -7.24 17.22 15.29
C THR A 5 -6.38 16.21 14.49
N PRO A 6 -5.03 16.30 14.44
CA PRO A 6 -4.26 15.39 13.59
C PRO A 6 -4.20 13.94 14.11
N LYS A 7 -4.29 13.72 15.44
CA LYS A 7 -4.28 12.37 16.03
C LYS A 7 -5.62 11.65 15.88
N ALA A 8 -6.72 12.37 16.02
CA ALA A 8 -8.07 11.82 15.84
C ALA A 8 -8.31 11.39 14.39
N LEU A 9 -7.83 12.17 13.41
CA LEU A 9 -7.95 11.85 11.99
C LEU A 9 -7.16 10.58 11.62
N GLY A 10 -5.95 10.43 12.17
CA GLY A 10 -5.15 9.22 11.98
C GLY A 10 -5.81 7.97 12.57
N CYS A 11 -6.47 8.10 13.72
CA CYS A 11 -7.18 6.98 14.36
C CYS A 11 -8.43 6.55 13.58
N LEU A 12 -9.13 7.49 12.93
CA LEU A 12 -10.30 7.20 12.09
C LEU A 12 -9.94 6.56 10.74
N MET A 13 -8.75 6.87 10.21
CA MET A 13 -8.28 6.33 8.93
C MET A 13 -8.07 4.81 8.96
N VAL A 14 -7.59 4.27 10.08
CA VAL A 14 -7.31 2.83 10.23
C VAL A 14 -8.56 1.95 10.04
N PRO A 15 -9.68 2.14 10.79
CA PRO A 15 -10.87 1.33 10.61
C PRO A 15 -11.53 1.53 9.24
N LEU A 16 -11.38 2.71 8.63
CA LEU A 16 -11.87 2.95 7.27
C LEU A 16 -11.07 2.16 6.23
N HIS A 17 -9.75 2.07 6.40
CA HIS A 17 -8.90 1.25 5.54
C HIS A 17 -9.24 -0.24 5.66
N ILE A 18 -9.42 -0.75 6.88
CA ILE A 18 -9.86 -2.14 7.12
C ILE A 18 -11.26 -2.37 6.51
N SER A 19 -12.19 -1.43 6.71
CA SER A 19 -13.54 -1.51 6.14
C SER A 19 -13.51 -1.60 4.62
N SER A 20 -12.65 -0.83 3.94
CA SER A 20 -12.51 -0.90 2.48
C SER A 20 -11.97 -2.24 1.98
N LEU A 21 -11.30 -3.02 2.84
CA LEU A 21 -10.83 -4.36 2.52
C LEU A 21 -11.93 -5.42 2.72
N VAL A 22 -12.75 -5.25 3.77
CA VAL A 22 -13.77 -6.23 4.18
C VAL A 22 -15.07 -6.06 3.39
N MET A 23 -15.45 -4.82 3.05
CA MET A 23 -16.70 -4.53 2.34
C MET A 23 -16.85 -5.22 0.98
N PRO A 24 -15.83 -5.26 0.09
CA PRO A 24 -15.92 -6.01 -1.16
C PRO A 24 -16.11 -7.51 -0.93
N LEU A 25 -15.45 -8.06 0.09
CA LEU A 25 -15.57 -9.46 0.46
C LEU A 25 -17.01 -9.77 0.92
N MET A 26 -17.56 -8.93 1.79
CA MET A 26 -18.95 -9.05 2.26
C MET A 26 -19.95 -8.89 1.11
N ALA A 27 -19.71 -7.95 0.19
CA ALA A 27 -20.52 -7.78 -1.02
C ALA A 27 -20.49 -9.05 -1.88
N GLY A 28 -19.31 -9.62 -2.11
CA GLY A 28 -19.16 -10.88 -2.85
C GLY A 28 -19.88 -12.04 -2.17
N LEU A 29 -19.68 -12.22 -0.86
CA LEU A 29 -20.34 -13.29 -0.09
C LEU A 29 -21.86 -13.19 -0.11
N LEU A 30 -22.40 -11.97 0.01
CA LEU A 30 -23.83 -11.70 -0.05
C LEU A 30 -24.44 -12.03 -1.41
N MET A 31 -23.70 -11.81 -2.50
CA MET A 31 -24.14 -12.22 -3.83
C MET A 31 -24.02 -13.74 -4.01
N VAL A 32 -22.92 -14.33 -3.51
CA VAL A 32 -22.70 -15.78 -3.57
C VAL A 32 -23.80 -16.55 -2.82
N SER A 33 -24.31 -16.05 -1.69
CA SER A 33 -25.42 -16.72 -0.99
C SER A 33 -26.68 -16.83 -1.84
N TRP A 34 -26.98 -15.83 -2.67
CA TRP A 34 -28.11 -15.91 -3.61
C TRP A 34 -27.90 -17.00 -4.67
N ALA A 35 -26.67 -17.21 -5.13
CA ALA A 35 -26.38 -18.27 -6.11
C ALA A 35 -26.64 -19.70 -5.59
N PHE A 36 -26.70 -19.90 -4.26
CA PHE A 36 -27.07 -21.18 -3.66
C PHE A 36 -28.57 -21.34 -3.40
N ASP A 37 -29.32 -20.24 -3.35
CA ASP A 37 -30.78 -20.25 -3.24
C ASP A 37 -31.39 -19.15 -4.14
N PRO A 38 -31.50 -19.41 -5.47
CA PRO A 38 -32.02 -18.46 -6.44
C PRO A 38 -33.54 -18.33 -6.40
N SER A 39 -34.19 -18.73 -5.31
CA SER A 39 -35.63 -18.55 -5.13
C SER A 39 -35.96 -17.22 -4.44
N ASP A 40 -34.97 -16.58 -3.81
CA ASP A 40 -35.11 -15.32 -3.10
C ASP A 40 -34.61 -14.10 -3.91
N THR A 41 -34.87 -12.89 -3.42
CA THR A 41 -34.43 -11.65 -4.06
C THR A 41 -32.93 -11.41 -3.83
N ALA A 42 -32.16 -11.21 -4.90
CA ALA A 42 -30.76 -10.85 -4.80
C ALA A 42 -30.59 -9.42 -4.26
N LEU A 43 -29.81 -9.28 -3.20
CA LEU A 43 -29.54 -8.01 -2.51
C LEU A 43 -28.46 -7.16 -3.21
N VAL A 44 -28.67 -6.89 -4.51
CA VAL A 44 -27.76 -6.13 -5.38
C VAL A 44 -27.53 -4.72 -4.85
N SER A 45 -28.54 -4.09 -4.24
CA SER A 45 -28.42 -2.76 -3.65
C SER A 45 -27.36 -2.68 -2.56
N ARG A 46 -27.36 -3.65 -1.63
CA ARG A 46 -26.42 -3.71 -0.50
C ARG A 46 -25.02 -4.05 -0.97
N ALA A 47 -24.88 -5.04 -1.84
CA ALA A 47 -23.59 -5.43 -2.40
C ALA A 47 -22.96 -4.28 -3.20
N GLY A 48 -23.74 -3.61 -4.05
CA GLY A 48 -23.32 -2.47 -4.83
C GLY A 48 -22.89 -1.29 -3.97
N PHE A 49 -23.66 -0.95 -2.92
CA PHE A 49 -23.30 0.12 -1.99
C PHE A 49 -21.97 -0.16 -1.27
N MET A 50 -21.79 -1.38 -0.74
CA MET A 50 -20.55 -1.79 -0.06
C MET A 50 -19.33 -1.70 -0.99
N ALA A 51 -19.45 -2.24 -2.20
CA ALA A 51 -18.36 -2.20 -3.19
C ALA A 51 -18.08 -0.77 -3.66
N GLY A 52 -19.11 0.04 -3.89
CA GLY A 52 -18.97 1.45 -4.29
C GLY A 52 -18.30 2.31 -3.21
N PHE A 53 -18.65 2.10 -1.95
CA PHE A 53 -18.01 2.79 -0.82
C PHE A 53 -16.52 2.42 -0.72
N ALA A 54 -16.19 1.13 -0.83
CA ALA A 54 -14.80 0.67 -0.85
C ALA A 54 -14.01 1.31 -2.01
N ALA A 55 -14.61 1.33 -3.21
CA ALA A 55 -14.01 1.94 -4.41
C ALA A 55 -13.70 3.43 -4.20
N ALA A 56 -14.68 4.19 -3.67
CA ALA A 56 -14.53 5.61 -3.41
C ALA A 56 -13.40 5.87 -2.39
N TRP A 57 -13.34 5.06 -1.33
CA TRP A 57 -12.29 5.19 -0.32
C TRP A 57 -10.90 4.89 -0.87
N ILE A 58 -10.74 3.81 -1.64
CA ILE A 58 -9.47 3.46 -2.28
C ILE A 58 -9.04 4.56 -3.24
N ALA A 59 -9.96 5.12 -4.04
CA ALA A 59 -9.66 6.23 -4.93
C ALA A 59 -9.16 7.47 -4.17
N ILE A 60 -9.78 7.81 -3.03
CA ILE A 60 -9.30 8.90 -2.15
C ILE A 60 -7.89 8.58 -1.63
N CYS A 61 -7.63 7.36 -1.16
CA CYS A 61 -6.30 6.94 -0.73
C CYS A 61 -5.26 7.06 -1.85
N MET A 62 -5.61 6.69 -3.08
CA MET A 62 -4.73 6.84 -4.25
C MET A 62 -4.39 8.31 -4.54
N VAL A 63 -5.37 9.22 -4.41
CA VAL A 63 -5.13 10.67 -4.57
C VAL A 63 -4.26 11.21 -3.44
N LEU A 64 -4.51 10.82 -2.18
CA LEU A 64 -3.67 11.22 -1.06
C LEU A 64 -2.23 10.72 -1.23
N ASP A 65 -2.05 9.46 -1.65
CA ASP A 65 -0.74 8.87 -1.92
C ASP A 65 -0.08 9.41 -3.20
N SER A 66 -0.82 10.03 -4.12
CA SER A 66 -0.23 10.75 -5.26
C SER A 66 0.38 12.08 -4.87
N THR A 67 -0.06 12.67 -3.75
CA THR A 67 0.45 13.96 -3.25
C THR A 67 1.62 13.83 -2.27
N ARG A 68 1.95 12.62 -1.80
CA ARG A 68 3.05 12.41 -0.84
C ARG A 68 4.42 12.38 -1.55
N PRO A 69 5.37 13.24 -1.14
CA PRO A 69 6.72 13.29 -1.73
C PRO A 69 7.65 12.17 -1.27
N ASP A 70 7.29 11.44 -0.21
CA ASP A 70 8.11 10.36 0.34
C ASP A 70 8.03 9.12 -0.54
N GLY A 71 9.18 8.70 -1.07
CA GLY A 71 9.32 7.58 -1.99
C GLY A 71 8.59 6.32 -1.50
N ARG A 72 7.65 5.86 -2.32
CA ARG A 72 6.75 4.73 -2.04
C ARG A 72 7.53 3.44 -1.78
N THR A 73 7.26 2.77 -0.66
CA THR A 73 7.71 1.39 -0.40
C THR A 73 6.77 0.41 -1.11
N SER A 74 7.24 -0.14 -2.23
CA SER A 74 6.45 -0.81 -3.28
C SER A 74 6.15 -2.31 -3.08
N SER A 75 6.15 -2.86 -1.86
CA SER A 75 6.07 -4.32 -1.70
C SER A 75 4.76 -4.89 -1.13
N GLY A 76 3.78 -4.05 -0.79
CA GLY A 76 2.50 -4.50 -0.23
C GLY A 76 1.21 -4.47 -1.09
N PRO A 77 1.11 -3.81 -2.27
CA PRO A 77 -0.21 -3.43 -2.79
C PRO A 77 -1.03 -4.56 -3.46
N ARG A 78 -0.37 -5.61 -3.99
CA ARG A 78 -1.06 -6.63 -4.80
C ARG A 78 -2.14 -7.41 -4.06
N THR A 79 -1.92 -7.74 -2.78
CA THR A 79 -2.89 -8.54 -2.01
C THR A 79 -4.19 -7.79 -1.81
N VAL A 80 -4.12 -6.47 -1.59
CA VAL A 80 -5.29 -5.60 -1.40
C VAL A 80 -6.09 -5.46 -2.70
N GLU A 81 -5.39 -5.33 -3.82
CA GLU A 81 -6.00 -5.22 -5.15
C GLU A 81 -6.78 -6.50 -5.52
N TYR A 82 -6.18 -7.68 -5.30
CA TYR A 82 -6.87 -8.95 -5.53
C TYR A 82 -8.07 -9.15 -4.61
N LEU A 83 -7.97 -8.73 -3.34
CA LEU A 83 -9.08 -8.81 -2.39
C LEU A 83 -10.28 -7.94 -2.79
N ASN A 84 -10.06 -6.89 -3.57
CA ASN A 84 -11.14 -6.07 -4.11
C ASN A 84 -11.67 -6.64 -5.43
N LEU A 85 -10.76 -7.01 -6.33
CA LEU A 85 -11.09 -7.40 -7.69
C LEU A 85 -11.87 -8.71 -7.75
N VAL A 86 -11.43 -9.74 -7.03
CA VAL A 86 -12.03 -11.08 -7.13
C VAL A 86 -13.47 -11.10 -6.59
N PRO A 87 -13.76 -10.64 -5.36
CA PRO A 87 -15.13 -10.66 -4.85
C PRO A 87 -16.07 -9.76 -5.65
N SER A 88 -15.60 -8.60 -6.11
CA SER A 88 -16.43 -7.68 -6.92
C SER A 88 -16.74 -8.26 -8.29
N SER A 89 -15.79 -8.97 -8.92
CA SER A 89 -16.01 -9.61 -10.22
C SER A 89 -17.01 -10.77 -10.13
N VAL A 90 -16.87 -11.61 -9.11
CA VAL A 90 -17.84 -12.68 -8.81
C VAL A 90 -19.21 -12.09 -8.53
N GLY A 91 -19.28 -11.09 -7.65
CA GLY A 91 -20.52 -10.39 -7.33
C GLY A 91 -21.17 -9.73 -8.55
N LEU A 92 -20.38 -9.15 -9.46
CA LEU A 92 -20.87 -8.56 -10.71
C LEU A 92 -21.52 -9.59 -11.63
N VAL A 93 -20.88 -10.75 -11.81
CA VAL A 93 -21.44 -11.84 -12.64
C VAL A 93 -22.77 -12.31 -12.06
N ILE A 94 -22.82 -12.53 -10.75
CA ILE A 94 -24.06 -12.97 -10.07
C ILE A 94 -25.14 -11.88 -10.15
N ALA A 95 -24.78 -10.61 -9.99
CA ALA A 95 -25.73 -9.51 -10.11
C ALA A 95 -26.34 -9.43 -11.52
N ILE A 96 -25.53 -9.63 -12.57
CA ILE A 96 -26.03 -9.68 -13.95
C ILE A 96 -27.02 -10.84 -14.11
N LEU A 97 -26.70 -12.03 -13.59
CA LEU A 97 -27.61 -13.19 -13.64
C LEU A 97 -28.93 -12.89 -12.92
N ALA A 98 -28.89 -12.36 -11.70
CA ALA A 98 -30.09 -11.99 -10.95
C ALA A 98 -30.94 -10.92 -11.66
N ILE A 99 -30.31 -9.97 -12.36
CA ILE A 99 -31.03 -8.97 -13.18
C ILE A 99 -31.71 -9.64 -14.38
N LEU A 100 -31.02 -10.55 -15.07
CA LEU A 100 -31.58 -11.27 -16.21
C LEU A 100 -32.76 -12.16 -15.81
N GLU A 101 -32.73 -12.72 -14.60
CA GLU A 101 -33.82 -13.51 -14.02
C GLU A 101 -34.93 -12.65 -13.38
N GLY A 102 -34.75 -11.32 -13.32
CA GLY A 102 -35.72 -10.40 -12.72
C GLY A 102 -35.81 -10.49 -11.19
N GLN A 103 -34.81 -11.10 -10.55
CA GLN A 103 -34.75 -11.30 -9.08
C GLN A 103 -33.87 -10.29 -8.36
N ALA A 104 -33.30 -9.30 -9.06
CA ALA A 104 -32.50 -8.25 -8.45
C ALA A 104 -33.39 -7.22 -7.74
N ASP A 105 -33.08 -6.92 -6.47
CA ASP A 105 -33.78 -5.86 -5.71
C ASP A 105 -33.65 -4.48 -6.38
N SER A 106 -32.48 -4.18 -6.96
CA SER A 106 -32.20 -2.91 -7.60
C SER A 106 -31.03 -3.01 -8.60
N PRO A 107 -31.31 -3.09 -9.92
CA PRO A 107 -30.29 -3.23 -10.95
C PRO A 107 -29.26 -2.09 -11.00
N ILE A 108 -29.64 -0.88 -10.60
CA ILE A 108 -28.78 0.30 -10.71
C ILE A 108 -27.53 0.21 -9.85
N TRP A 109 -27.56 -0.55 -8.75
CA TRP A 109 -26.43 -0.65 -7.83
C TRP A 109 -25.28 -1.53 -8.35
N VAL A 110 -25.45 -2.19 -9.50
CA VAL A 110 -24.36 -2.85 -10.23
C VAL A 110 -23.20 -1.89 -10.53
N PHE A 111 -23.47 -0.60 -10.71
CA PHE A 111 -22.42 0.41 -10.89
C PHE A 111 -21.42 0.46 -9.73
N GLY A 112 -21.83 0.13 -8.50
CA GLY A 112 -20.92 0.08 -7.35
C GLY A 112 -19.90 -1.06 -7.46
N LEU A 113 -20.33 -2.25 -7.86
CA LEU A 113 -19.45 -3.39 -8.14
C LEU A 113 -18.49 -3.09 -9.29
N LEU A 114 -19.03 -2.50 -10.38
CA LEU A 114 -18.23 -2.09 -11.54
C LEU A 114 -17.18 -1.04 -11.18
N SER A 115 -17.56 -0.04 -10.39
CA SER A 115 -16.64 1.02 -9.93
C SER A 115 -15.49 0.43 -9.12
N ASN A 116 -15.76 -0.54 -8.25
CA ASN A 116 -14.71 -1.19 -7.46
C ASN A 116 -13.72 -1.98 -8.33
N ILE A 117 -14.22 -2.67 -9.37
CA ILE A 117 -13.37 -3.35 -10.35
C ILE A 117 -12.49 -2.34 -11.10
N ILE A 118 -13.06 -1.22 -11.56
CA ILE A 118 -12.30 -0.17 -12.26
C ILE A 118 -11.21 0.42 -11.36
N VAL A 119 -11.51 0.72 -10.11
CA VAL A 119 -10.53 1.24 -9.14
C VAL A 119 -9.45 0.21 -8.83
N ALA A 120 -9.80 -1.07 -8.66
CA ALA A 120 -8.83 -2.15 -8.45
C ALA A 120 -7.89 -2.35 -9.66
N LEU A 121 -8.40 -2.26 -10.89
CA LEU A 121 -7.57 -2.33 -12.10
C LEU A 121 -6.69 -1.08 -12.27
N THR A 122 -7.23 0.09 -11.93
CA THR A 122 -6.50 1.36 -12.00
C THR A 122 -5.37 1.38 -10.99
N SER A 123 -5.61 0.94 -9.75
CA SER A 123 -4.56 0.76 -8.74
C SER A 123 -3.51 -0.25 -9.22
N PHE A 124 -3.92 -1.39 -9.77
CA PHE A 124 -2.98 -2.37 -10.32
C PHE A 124 -2.05 -1.73 -11.36
N LYS A 125 -2.59 -0.98 -12.34
CA LYS A 125 -1.76 -0.27 -13.32
C LYS A 125 -0.89 0.82 -12.68
N PHE A 126 -1.45 1.57 -11.74
CA PHE A 126 -0.76 2.65 -11.03
C PHE A 126 0.45 2.12 -10.23
N TYR A 127 0.35 0.93 -9.64
CA TYR A 127 1.42 0.30 -8.88
C TYR A 127 2.31 -0.64 -9.71
N GLN A 128 1.85 -1.15 -10.85
CA GLN A 128 2.64 -1.98 -11.76
C GLN A 128 3.70 -1.16 -12.51
N ASN A 129 3.43 0.11 -12.83
CA ASN A 129 4.37 1.01 -13.49
C ASN A 129 5.50 1.44 -12.54
N HIS A 130 6.50 0.56 -12.36
CA HIS A 130 7.74 0.83 -11.62
C HIS A 130 8.58 1.97 -12.22
N GLU A 131 8.33 2.39 -13.46
CA GLU A 131 8.99 3.56 -14.08
C GLU A 131 8.66 4.88 -13.37
N GLY A 132 7.48 5.00 -12.74
CA GLY A 132 7.10 6.16 -11.94
C GLY A 132 7.95 6.33 -10.67
N PHE A 133 8.50 5.24 -10.13
CA PHE A 133 9.40 5.28 -8.98
C PHE A 133 10.74 5.92 -9.37
N GLU A 134 11.29 5.57 -10.53
CA GLU A 134 12.51 6.20 -11.02
C GLU A 134 12.28 7.67 -11.41
N ALA A 135 11.17 7.98 -12.08
CA ALA A 135 10.82 9.36 -12.43
C ALA A 135 10.60 10.24 -11.19
N GLY A 136 9.91 9.70 -10.17
CA GLY A 136 9.71 10.36 -8.88
C GLY A 136 11.01 10.53 -8.10
N GLN A 137 11.91 9.53 -8.13
CA GLN A 137 13.25 9.68 -7.57
C GLN A 137 14.08 10.75 -8.28
N ARG A 138 14.00 10.84 -9.61
CA ARG A 138 14.68 11.89 -10.37
C ARG A 138 14.13 13.28 -10.02
N LEU A 139 12.80 13.42 -9.87
CA LEU A 139 12.18 14.68 -9.45
C LEU A 139 12.56 15.06 -8.02
N TYR A 140 12.52 14.10 -7.09
CA TYR A 140 12.90 14.32 -5.70
C TYR A 140 14.39 14.69 -5.59
N ARG A 141 15.28 13.99 -6.31
CA ARG A 141 16.70 14.35 -6.40
C ARG A 141 16.89 15.77 -6.92
N ARG A 142 16.16 16.17 -7.96
CA ARG A 142 16.18 17.55 -8.46
C ARG A 142 15.70 18.54 -7.41
N GLN A 143 14.61 18.27 -6.70
CA GLN A 143 14.08 19.18 -5.68
C GLN A 143 15.03 19.33 -4.48
N VAL A 144 15.60 18.22 -4.00
CA VAL A 144 16.60 18.23 -2.92
C VAL A 144 17.85 18.98 -3.38
N GLN A 145 18.29 18.76 -4.62
CA GLN A 145 19.42 19.47 -5.19
C GLN A 145 19.14 20.98 -5.31
N PHE A 146 17.97 21.38 -5.81
CA PHE A 146 17.55 22.79 -5.83
C PHE A 146 17.47 23.41 -4.43
N ALA A 147 16.96 22.68 -3.44
CA ALA A 147 16.88 23.17 -2.06
C ALA A 147 18.27 23.37 -1.45
N ILE A 148 19.24 22.51 -1.80
CA ILE A 148 20.62 22.62 -1.35
C ILE A 148 21.33 23.76 -2.07
N GLU A 149 21.14 23.89 -3.38
CA GLU A 149 21.69 24.99 -4.18
C GLU A 149 21.13 26.36 -3.74
N ALA A 150 19.91 26.39 -3.18
CA ALA A 150 19.32 27.58 -2.59
C ALA A 150 19.87 27.94 -1.19
N LEU A 151 20.62 27.04 -0.53
CA LEU A 151 21.32 27.35 0.73
C LEU A 151 22.59 28.14 0.45
N ASP A 152 22.94 29.04 1.37
CA ASP A 152 24.23 29.71 1.37
C ASP A 152 25.39 28.72 1.61
N ALA A 153 26.59 29.08 1.15
CA ALA A 153 27.76 28.23 1.29
C ALA A 153 28.08 27.90 2.75
N GLN A 154 27.74 28.79 3.68
CA GLN A 154 27.95 28.59 5.11
C GLN A 154 27.05 27.49 5.67
N ARG A 155 25.74 27.49 5.40
CA ARG A 155 24.85 26.40 5.86
C ARG A 155 25.18 25.08 5.19
N GLN A 156 25.60 25.10 3.92
CA GLN A 156 26.06 23.87 3.25
C GLN A 156 27.28 23.25 3.97
N LEU A 157 28.20 24.09 4.45
CA LEU A 157 29.36 23.65 5.22
C LEU A 157 28.98 23.12 6.60
N GLU A 158 28.05 23.78 7.30
CA GLU A 158 27.52 23.33 8.60
C GLU A 158 26.88 21.95 8.48
N ILE A 159 25.97 21.77 7.51
CA ILE A 159 25.29 20.48 7.27
C ILE A 159 26.32 19.38 6.92
N ARG A 160 27.34 19.71 6.12
CA ARG A 160 28.40 18.74 5.77
C ARG A 160 29.24 18.35 7.00
N THR A 161 29.49 19.29 7.90
CA THR A 161 30.23 19.05 9.14
C THR A 161 29.44 18.15 10.09
N ASP A 162 28.14 18.42 10.25
CA ASP A 162 27.24 17.60 11.06
C ASP A 162 27.12 16.17 10.52
N LEU A 163 26.99 16.02 9.20
CA LEU A 163 26.97 14.71 8.53
C LEU A 163 28.26 13.94 8.76
N ASN A 164 29.43 14.58 8.62
CA ASN A 164 30.72 13.93 8.87
C ASN A 164 30.89 13.51 10.33
N SER A 165 30.41 14.34 11.26
CA SER A 165 30.38 14.00 12.69
C SER A 165 29.50 12.77 12.95
N ALA A 166 28.29 12.74 12.39
CA ALA A 166 27.37 11.61 12.51
C ALA A 166 27.96 10.32 11.90
N LEU A 167 28.56 10.37 10.71
CA LEU A 167 29.23 9.23 10.09
C LEU A 167 30.37 8.70 10.95
N THR A 168 31.14 9.58 11.59
CA THR A 168 32.22 9.21 12.50
C THR A 168 31.68 8.48 13.73
N VAL A 169 30.56 8.95 14.31
CA VAL A 169 29.91 8.25 15.43
C VAL A 169 29.38 6.88 15.01
N LEU A 170 28.82 6.75 13.81
CA LEU A 170 28.35 5.45 13.28
C LEU A 170 29.50 4.48 13.04
N GLU A 171 30.64 4.97 12.52
CA GLU A 171 31.87 4.21 12.32
C GLU A 171 32.45 3.73 13.67
N GLN A 172 32.59 4.64 14.64
CA GLN A 172 33.10 4.32 15.99
C GLN A 172 32.23 3.29 16.73
N ARG A 173 30.92 3.30 16.48
CA ARG A 173 29.98 2.31 17.04
C ARG A 173 29.94 0.99 16.27
N GLY A 174 30.73 0.84 15.21
CA GLY A 174 30.75 -0.35 14.35
C GLY A 174 29.45 -0.58 13.58
N LEU A 175 28.62 0.46 13.43
CA LEU A 175 27.35 0.37 12.69
C LEU A 175 27.56 0.46 11.18
N ILE A 176 28.66 1.10 10.75
CA ILE A 176 29.14 1.14 9.37
C ILE A 176 30.65 0.91 9.36
N THR A 177 31.17 0.33 8.29
CA THR A 177 32.61 0.16 8.08
C THR A 177 33.27 1.47 7.63
N ALA A 178 34.57 1.62 7.86
CA ALA A 178 35.37 2.77 7.40
C ALA A 178 35.24 3.01 5.88
N ASP A 179 35.14 1.95 5.07
CA ASP A 179 34.96 2.03 3.61
C ASP A 179 33.62 2.68 3.22
N ILE A 180 32.53 2.24 3.85
CA ILE A 180 31.18 2.82 3.72
C ILE A 180 31.18 4.28 4.21
N ALA A 181 31.80 4.58 5.34
CA ALA A 181 31.90 5.95 5.86
C ALA A 181 32.64 6.87 4.88
N THR A 182 33.74 6.39 4.30
CA THR A 182 34.52 7.11 3.30
C THR A 182 33.70 7.38 2.04
N THR A 183 33.00 6.36 1.54
CA THR A 183 32.09 6.50 0.39
C THR A 183 31.02 7.57 0.64
N TYR A 184 30.42 7.58 1.83
CA TYR A 184 29.38 8.55 2.21
C TYR A 184 29.89 9.98 2.39
N ARG A 185 31.14 10.20 2.80
CA ARG A 185 31.74 11.55 2.90
C ARG A 185 31.87 12.26 1.55
N TYR A 186 31.99 11.50 0.46
CA TYR A 186 32.13 12.04 -0.90
C TYR A 186 30.82 12.16 -1.67
N LEU A 187 29.69 11.69 -1.12
CA LEU A 187 28.40 11.86 -1.77
C LEU A 187 27.95 13.33 -1.74
N PRO A 188 27.26 13.81 -2.79
CA PRO A 188 26.60 15.11 -2.77
C PRO A 188 25.62 15.19 -1.59
N LEU A 189 25.54 16.38 -0.98
CA LEU A 189 24.54 16.66 0.06
C LEU A 189 23.15 16.29 -0.47
N GLY A 190 22.32 15.69 0.39
CA GLY A 190 20.97 15.23 0.03
C GLY A 190 20.87 13.82 -0.54
N LEU A 191 21.96 13.20 -1.02
CA LEU A 191 21.95 11.81 -1.50
C LEU A 191 22.24 10.78 -0.39
N LEU A 192 22.78 11.21 0.75
CA LEU A 192 23.00 10.36 1.91
C LEU A 192 21.69 9.73 2.41
N GLY A 193 20.61 10.51 2.56
CA GLY A 193 19.32 9.97 3.01
C GLY A 193 18.72 8.91 2.08
N HIS A 194 19.12 8.90 0.79
CA HIS A 194 18.66 7.95 -0.22
C HIS A 194 19.55 6.71 -0.34
N THR A 195 20.85 6.84 -0.08
CA THR A 195 21.87 5.80 -0.26
C THR A 195 22.34 5.15 1.04
N ALA A 196 22.07 5.77 2.19
CA ALA A 196 22.54 5.34 3.51
C ALA A 196 21.70 4.24 4.16
N PHE A 197 20.60 3.79 3.53
CA PHE A 197 19.96 2.55 3.95
C PHE A 197 20.71 1.38 3.34
N PRO A 198 21.51 0.62 4.13
CA PRO A 198 22.17 -0.55 3.61
C PRO A 198 21.08 -1.52 3.14
N LYS A 199 21.11 -1.87 1.85
CA LYS A 199 20.43 -3.08 1.41
C LYS A 199 20.99 -4.22 2.26
N PRO A 200 20.17 -5.01 2.97
CA PRO A 200 20.69 -6.11 3.75
C PRO A 200 21.58 -6.97 2.84
N PRO A 201 22.73 -7.46 3.32
CA PRO A 201 23.60 -8.31 2.53
C PRO A 201 22.77 -9.41 1.86
N PRO A 202 23.08 -9.83 0.62
CA PRO A 202 22.27 -10.81 -0.11
C PRO A 202 22.04 -12.10 0.69
N GLU A 203 22.97 -12.45 1.59
CA GLU A 203 22.84 -13.56 2.53
C GLU A 203 21.77 -13.33 3.62
N VAL A 204 21.67 -12.12 4.18
CA VAL A 204 20.63 -11.75 5.16
C VAL A 204 19.26 -11.70 4.48
N ALA A 205 19.20 -11.20 3.25
CA ALA A 205 17.99 -11.24 2.44
C ALA A 205 17.55 -12.68 2.09
N ARG A 206 18.50 -13.57 1.76
CA ARG A 206 18.21 -15.00 1.53
C ARG A 206 17.72 -15.69 2.79
N ARG A 207 18.39 -15.49 3.94
CA ARG A 207 17.97 -16.07 5.23
C ARG A 207 16.57 -15.62 5.64
N ARG A 208 16.22 -14.34 5.43
CA ARG A 208 14.86 -13.85 5.66
C ARG A 208 13.82 -14.54 4.76
N ARG A 209 14.10 -14.68 3.46
CA ARG A 209 13.19 -15.39 2.53
C ARG A 209 13.01 -16.86 2.92
N THR A 210 14.08 -17.55 3.31
CA THR A 210 14.00 -18.94 3.75
C THR A 210 13.25 -19.08 5.08
N ALA A 211 13.41 -18.12 6.01
CA ALA A 211 12.66 -18.11 7.26
C ALA A 211 11.17 -17.81 7.05
N GLU A 212 10.81 -16.90 6.14
CA GLU A 212 9.42 -16.64 5.74
C GLU A 212 8.79 -17.84 5.06
N GLN A 213 9.49 -18.48 4.12
CA GLN A 213 9.02 -19.71 3.47
C GLN A 213 8.81 -20.85 4.46
N ARG A 214 9.67 -20.99 5.48
CA ARG A 214 9.48 -21.99 6.54
C ARG A 214 8.30 -21.68 7.47
N ARG A 215 7.99 -20.40 7.67
CA ARG A 215 6.80 -19.99 8.44
C ARG A 215 5.51 -20.25 7.69
N THR A 216 5.49 -20.05 6.37
CA THR A 216 4.30 -20.32 5.54
C THR A 216 4.14 -21.80 5.21
N ALA A 217 5.22 -22.58 5.21
CA ALA A 217 5.20 -24.01 4.94
C ALA A 217 4.99 -24.90 6.17
N LYS A 218 4.86 -24.36 7.39
CA LYS A 218 4.53 -25.16 8.56
C LYS A 218 3.03 -25.48 8.51
N PRO A 219 2.60 -26.72 8.19
CA PRO A 219 1.19 -27.05 8.18
C PRO A 219 0.63 -26.78 9.57
N HIS A 220 -0.54 -26.15 9.63
CA HIS A 220 -1.38 -26.15 10.81
C HIS A 220 -1.62 -27.62 11.17
N GLY A 221 -0.83 -28.12 12.12
CA GLY A 221 -1.07 -29.40 12.74
C GLY A 221 -2.47 -29.35 13.31
N THR A 222 -3.33 -30.16 12.71
CA THR A 222 -4.63 -30.57 13.22
C THR A 222 -4.47 -30.85 14.71
N ASN A 223 -5.05 -29.98 15.53
CA ASN A 223 -5.15 -30.19 16.96
C ASN A 223 -6.22 -31.27 17.13
N GLU A 224 -5.79 -32.53 17.02
CA GLU A 224 -6.64 -33.67 17.34
C GLU A 224 -7.05 -33.56 18.80
N SER A 225 -8.35 -33.40 18.95
CA SER A 225 -9.14 -33.60 20.16
C SER A 225 -8.61 -34.80 20.95
N LYS A 226 -8.18 -34.55 22.19
CA LYS A 226 -8.19 -35.60 23.21
C LYS A 226 -9.39 -35.35 24.10
N GLU A 227 -10.24 -36.36 24.12
CA GLU A 227 -11.30 -36.68 25.08
C GLU A 227 -10.84 -36.53 26.53
#